data_AF-A0A517CM23-F1
#
_entry.id   AF-A0A517CM23-F1
#
_cell.length_a   1.000
_cell.length_b   1.000
_cell.length_c   1.000
_cell.angle_alpha   90.00
_cell.angle_beta   90.00
_cell.angle_gamma   90.00
#
_symmetry.space_group_name_H-M   'P 1'
#
loop_
_entity.id
_entity.type
_entity.pdbx_description
1 polymer ?
#
loop_
_entity_poly.entity_id
_entity_poly.type
_entity_poly.pdbx_seq_one_letter_code
_entity_poly.pdbx_strand_id
1 'polypeptide(L)'
;MDKYTEKKLRNQVFQKFIERHVGENQMTLVRECNTFLSFVTDKSLEKNKLYKANSCKNRFCPVCSWRKARKDALGLSLMMQHVQKEHKKEFIFLTLTTPNVSKNGLEDEIKHYNQSFRRLSNRTKFKKVVKGYVRKLEITYNKERDDYNPHFHVLIAVNKSYFTDKN
;
A
#
# COMPACT_ATOMS: atom_id res chain seq x y z
N MET A 1 -21.02 25.49 3.98
CA MET A 1 -19.81 24.73 4.32
C MET A 1 -19.66 23.60 3.32
N ASP A 2 -18.62 23.62 2.50
CA ASP A 2 -18.37 22.52 1.57
C ASP A 2 -18.18 21.21 2.34
N LYS A 3 -19.04 20.23 2.08
CA LYS A 3 -19.00 18.92 2.73
C LYS A 3 -17.91 18.06 2.11
N TYR A 4 -16.65 18.41 2.38
CA TYR A 4 -15.50 17.66 1.88
C TYR A 4 -15.39 16.28 2.53
N THR A 5 -14.96 15.28 1.75
CA THR A 5 -14.61 13.97 2.28
C THR A 5 -13.39 14.04 3.20
N GLU A 6 -13.28 13.12 4.17
CA GLU A 6 -12.13 13.03 5.09
C GLU A 6 -10.77 13.04 4.36
N LYS A 7 -10.67 12.31 3.24
CA LYS A 7 -9.45 12.28 2.42
C LYS A 7 -9.15 13.62 1.75
N LYS A 8 -10.17 14.42 1.39
CA LYS A 8 -9.99 15.76 0.86
C LYS A 8 -9.57 16.75 1.95
N LEU A 9 -10.11 16.64 3.17
CA LEU A 9 -9.63 17.40 4.33
C LEU A 9 -8.14 17.11 4.62
N ARG A 10 -7.74 15.84 4.59
CA ARG A 10 -6.32 15.47 4.71
C ARG A 10 -5.46 15.98 3.54
N ASN A 11 -6.02 16.08 2.33
CA ASN A 11 -5.32 16.72 1.20
C ASN A 11 -5.09 18.22 1.42
N GLN A 12 -6.02 18.94 2.03
CA GLN A 12 -5.82 20.36 2.39
C GLN A 12 -4.69 20.54 3.41
N VAL A 13 -4.58 19.63 4.37
CA VAL A 13 -3.45 19.59 5.30
C VAL A 13 -2.14 19.25 4.58
N PHE A 14 -2.16 18.25 3.69
CA PHE A 14 -1.01 17.86 2.86
C PHE A 14 -0.46 19.01 1.99
N GLN A 15 -1.32 19.88 1.48
CA GLN A 15 -0.90 21.05 0.69
C GLN A 15 0.15 21.91 1.43
N LYS A 16 -0.04 22.14 2.74
CA LYS A 16 0.89 22.92 3.57
C LYS A 16 2.27 22.28 3.70
N PHE A 17 2.33 20.96 3.69
CA PHE A 17 3.60 20.22 3.83
C PHE A 17 4.36 20.11 2.50
N ILE A 18 3.64 19.93 1.40
CA ILE A 18 4.25 19.66 0.10
C ILE A 18 4.65 20.94 -0.66
N GLU A 19 4.11 22.11 -0.30
CA GLU A 19 4.34 23.40 -0.99
C GLU A 19 5.82 23.73 -1.19
N ARG A 20 6.67 23.44 -0.20
CA ARG A 20 8.12 23.68 -0.29
C ARG A 20 8.89 22.65 -1.14
N HIS A 21 8.22 21.60 -1.58
CA HIS A 21 8.82 20.41 -2.20
C HIS A 21 8.35 20.18 -3.65
N VAL A 22 7.46 21.01 -4.19
CA VAL A 22 6.97 20.90 -5.57
C VAL A 22 6.81 22.28 -6.21
N GLY A 23 6.92 22.35 -7.54
CA GLY A 23 6.69 23.59 -8.28
C GLY A 23 5.21 23.98 -8.40
N GLU A 24 4.96 25.21 -8.85
CA GLU A 24 3.61 25.81 -8.95
C GLU A 24 2.61 24.96 -9.73
N ASN A 25 3.02 24.45 -10.91
CA ASN A 25 2.17 23.60 -11.74
C ASN A 25 1.65 22.37 -10.98
N GLN A 26 2.52 21.72 -10.20
CA GLN A 26 2.11 20.56 -9.42
C GLN A 26 1.31 20.97 -8.18
N MET A 27 1.57 22.14 -7.60
CA MET A 27 0.73 22.67 -6.53
C MET A 27 -0.70 22.92 -6.97
N THR A 28 -0.90 23.46 -8.17
CA THR A 28 -2.24 23.63 -8.76
C THR A 28 -2.97 22.29 -8.85
N LEU A 29 -2.32 21.26 -9.40
CA LEU A 29 -2.88 19.91 -9.45
C LEU A 29 -3.18 19.31 -8.07
N VAL A 30 -2.34 19.55 -7.06
CA VAL A 30 -2.57 19.08 -5.67
C VAL A 30 -3.78 19.79 -5.04
N ARG A 31 -3.94 21.10 -5.26
CA ARG A 31 -5.08 21.90 -4.78
C ARG A 31 -6.39 21.43 -5.43
N GLU A 32 -6.36 21.24 -6.74
CA GLU A 32 -7.50 20.78 -7.52
C GLU A 32 -7.75 19.27 -7.40
N CYS A 33 -6.85 18.49 -6.83
CA CYS A 33 -7.00 17.04 -6.75
C CYS A 33 -8.37 16.66 -6.16
N ASN A 34 -9.16 15.90 -6.90
CA ASN A 34 -10.47 15.41 -6.50
C ASN A 34 -11.56 16.49 -6.32
N THR A 35 -11.43 17.66 -6.96
CA THR A 35 -12.50 18.66 -7.02
C THR A 35 -13.51 18.36 -8.13
N PHE A 36 -13.11 17.63 -9.17
CA PHE A 36 -13.98 17.21 -10.27
C PHE A 36 -14.16 15.70 -10.29
N LEU A 37 -15.41 15.25 -10.33
CA LEU A 37 -15.81 13.86 -10.44
C LEU A 37 -16.90 13.74 -11.51
N SER A 38 -16.72 12.79 -12.42
CA SER A 38 -17.72 12.45 -13.44
C SER A 38 -18.12 10.98 -13.24
N PHE A 39 -19.42 10.75 -13.23
CA PHE A 39 -20.03 9.45 -13.02
C PHE A 39 -20.77 9.01 -14.28
N VAL A 40 -20.67 7.72 -14.58
CA VAL A 40 -21.59 7.05 -15.50
C VAL A 40 -22.72 6.47 -14.65
N THR A 41 -23.93 6.55 -15.15
CA THR A 41 -25.14 6.17 -14.42
C THR A 41 -26.10 5.41 -15.32
N ASP A 42 -26.95 4.57 -14.70
CA ASP A 42 -28.09 3.99 -15.39
C ASP A 42 -29.18 5.04 -15.68
N LYS A 43 -30.16 4.66 -16.52
CA LYS A 43 -31.25 5.57 -16.93
C LYS A 43 -32.08 6.08 -15.75
N SER A 44 -32.20 5.29 -14.69
CA SER A 44 -32.94 5.64 -13.47
C SER A 44 -32.15 6.53 -12.50
N LEU A 45 -30.86 6.77 -12.75
CA LEU A 45 -29.95 7.52 -11.88
C LEU A 45 -29.71 6.89 -10.49
N GLU A 46 -30.08 5.63 -10.31
CA GLU A 46 -29.95 4.92 -9.03
C GLU A 46 -28.57 4.31 -8.86
N LYS A 47 -27.99 3.80 -9.96
CA LYS A 47 -26.68 3.16 -9.95
C LYS A 47 -25.69 4.03 -10.69
N ASN A 48 -24.78 4.62 -9.94
CA ASN A 48 -23.67 5.36 -10.50
C ASN A 48 -22.33 4.65 -10.26
N LYS A 49 -21.40 4.89 -11.18
CA LYS A 49 -20.02 4.46 -11.09
C LYS A 49 -19.12 5.64 -11.44
N LEU A 50 -18.14 5.90 -10.59
CA LEU A 50 -17.13 6.91 -10.87
C LEU A 50 -16.37 6.53 -12.16
N TYR A 51 -16.43 7.40 -13.16
CA TYR A 51 -15.80 7.21 -14.47
C TYR A 51 -14.50 8.00 -14.59
N LYS A 52 -14.53 9.29 -14.24
CA LYS A 52 -13.37 10.18 -14.35
C LYS A 52 -13.24 11.06 -13.10
N ALA A 53 -12.00 11.33 -12.71
CA ALA A 53 -11.69 12.26 -11.65
C ALA A 53 -10.35 12.96 -11.94
N ASN A 54 -10.21 14.21 -11.54
CA ASN A 54 -8.91 14.89 -11.59
C ASN A 54 -8.02 14.43 -10.41
N SER A 55 -6.78 14.10 -10.71
CA SER A 55 -5.83 13.57 -9.72
C SER A 55 -4.46 14.21 -9.88
N CYS A 56 -3.84 14.64 -8.77
CA CYS A 56 -2.48 15.19 -8.81
C CYS A 56 -1.38 14.16 -9.03
N LYS A 57 -1.69 12.86 -8.94
CA LYS A 57 -0.76 11.72 -9.09
C LYS A 57 0.43 11.72 -8.10
N ASN A 58 0.46 12.64 -7.13
CA ASN A 58 1.49 12.65 -6.10
C ASN A 58 1.31 11.45 -5.14
N ARG A 59 2.39 10.70 -4.90
CA ARG A 59 2.40 9.49 -4.04
C ARG A 59 1.97 9.76 -2.59
N PHE A 60 2.19 10.96 -2.09
CA PHE A 60 1.86 11.35 -0.72
C PHE A 60 0.48 12.01 -0.60
N CYS A 61 -0.18 12.31 -1.72
CA CYS A 61 -1.54 12.85 -1.68
C CYS A 61 -2.51 11.79 -1.11
N PRO A 62 -3.24 12.09 -0.01
CA PRO A 62 -4.11 11.12 0.65
C PRO A 62 -5.21 10.56 -0.25
N VAL A 63 -5.72 11.36 -1.20
CA VAL A 63 -6.73 10.91 -2.17
C VAL A 63 -6.11 9.96 -3.20
N CYS A 64 -5.00 10.35 -3.81
CA CYS A 64 -4.33 9.55 -4.84
C CYS A 64 -3.79 8.23 -4.28
N SER A 65 -3.12 8.29 -3.12
CA SER A 65 -2.56 7.12 -2.45
C SER A 65 -3.65 6.11 -2.06
N TRP A 66 -4.78 6.59 -1.52
CA TRP A 66 -5.92 5.74 -1.19
C TRP A 66 -6.55 5.07 -2.42
N ARG A 67 -6.75 5.83 -3.51
CA ARG A 67 -7.26 5.26 -4.77
C ARG A 67 -6.32 4.20 -5.33
N LYS A 68 -5.02 4.45 -5.31
CA LYS A 68 -4.00 3.49 -5.75
C LYS A 68 -4.03 2.23 -4.88
N ALA A 69 -4.07 2.38 -3.56
CA ALA A 69 -4.15 1.26 -2.62
C ALA A 69 -5.38 0.37 -2.89
N ARG A 70 -6.55 0.96 -3.18
CA ARG A 70 -7.75 0.19 -3.54
C ARG A 70 -7.59 -0.59 -4.85
N LYS A 71 -7.02 0.05 -5.88
CA LYS A 71 -6.75 -0.63 -7.17
C LYS A 71 -5.75 -1.78 -6.99
N ASP A 72 -4.71 -1.57 -6.21
CA ASP A 72 -3.68 -2.57 -5.94
C ASP A 72 -4.24 -3.74 -5.14
N ALA A 73 -5.09 -3.47 -4.14
CA ALA A 73 -5.77 -4.51 -3.38
C ALA A 73 -6.66 -5.38 -4.27
N LEU A 74 -7.42 -4.78 -5.19
CA LEU A 74 -8.25 -5.52 -6.16
C LEU A 74 -7.39 -6.37 -7.11
N GLY A 75 -6.31 -5.79 -7.66
CA GLY A 75 -5.38 -6.53 -8.50
C GLY A 75 -4.77 -7.72 -7.74
N LEU A 76 -4.35 -7.51 -6.50
CA LEU A 76 -3.80 -8.55 -5.64
C LEU A 76 -4.83 -9.65 -5.36
N SER A 77 -6.08 -9.31 -5.02
CA SER A 77 -7.12 -10.30 -4.75
C SER A 77 -7.42 -11.17 -5.97
N LEU A 78 -7.44 -10.59 -7.18
CA LEU A 78 -7.65 -11.33 -8.42
C LEU A 78 -6.48 -12.28 -8.70
N MET A 79 -5.24 -11.82 -8.54
CA MET A 79 -4.06 -12.68 -8.69
C MET A 79 -4.06 -13.82 -7.66
N MET A 80 -4.43 -13.55 -6.41
CA MET A 80 -4.53 -14.57 -5.37
C MET A 80 -5.57 -15.64 -5.74
N GLN A 81 -6.76 -15.23 -6.17
CA GLN A 81 -7.82 -16.14 -6.60
C GLN A 81 -7.38 -17.02 -7.77
N HIS A 82 -6.68 -16.44 -8.75
CA HIS A 82 -6.13 -17.19 -9.88
C HIS A 82 -5.09 -18.22 -9.41
N VAL A 83 -4.14 -17.83 -8.56
CA VAL A 83 -3.12 -18.73 -8.00
C VAL A 83 -3.72 -19.87 -7.17
N GLN A 84 -4.79 -19.60 -6.42
CA GLN A 84 -5.53 -20.63 -5.69
C GLN A 84 -6.24 -21.62 -6.61
N LYS A 85 -6.90 -21.14 -7.67
CA LYS A 85 -7.69 -21.97 -8.59
C LYS A 85 -6.81 -22.76 -9.56
N GLU A 86 -5.95 -22.08 -10.32
CA GLU A 86 -5.18 -22.69 -11.41
C GLU A 86 -3.93 -23.41 -10.91
N HIS A 87 -3.21 -22.79 -9.97
CA HIS A 87 -1.95 -23.35 -9.47
C HIS A 87 -2.11 -24.18 -8.18
N LYS A 88 -3.35 -24.27 -7.66
CA LYS A 88 -3.71 -25.05 -6.46
C LYS A 88 -2.79 -24.75 -5.27
N LYS A 89 -2.40 -23.48 -5.10
CA LYS A 89 -1.57 -23.00 -3.99
C LYS A 89 -2.43 -22.39 -2.89
N GLU A 90 -1.87 -22.31 -1.70
CA GLU A 90 -2.46 -21.59 -0.57
C GLU A 90 -1.52 -20.49 -0.10
N PHE A 91 -2.04 -19.60 0.76
CA PHE A 91 -1.31 -18.42 1.20
C PHE A 91 -1.03 -18.42 2.70
N ILE A 92 0.17 -17.97 3.05
CA ILE A 92 0.56 -17.62 4.42
C ILE A 92 0.71 -16.10 4.48
N PHE A 93 0.12 -15.49 5.50
CA PHE A 93 0.38 -14.10 5.83
C PHE A 93 1.44 -14.01 6.94
N LEU A 94 2.59 -13.44 6.61
CA LEU A 94 3.72 -13.27 7.51
C LEU A 94 3.95 -11.78 7.76
N THR A 95 3.95 -11.39 9.04
CA THR A 95 4.40 -10.07 9.45
C THR A 95 5.76 -10.18 10.08
N LEU A 96 6.74 -9.47 9.53
CA LEU A 96 8.06 -9.32 10.12
C LEU A 96 8.15 -7.90 10.66
N THR A 97 8.62 -7.71 11.88
CA THR A 97 8.85 -6.38 12.46
C THR A 97 10.29 -6.22 12.98
N THR A 98 10.67 -4.99 13.25
CA THR A 98 11.94 -4.58 13.86
C THR A 98 11.66 -3.81 15.16
N PRO A 99 12.65 -3.59 16.03
CA PRO A 99 12.53 -2.61 17.10
C PRO A 99 12.19 -1.22 16.55
N ASN A 100 11.58 -0.37 17.39
CA ASN A 100 11.35 1.03 17.04
C ASN A 100 12.70 1.76 16.85
N VAL A 101 12.75 2.68 15.89
CA VAL A 101 13.92 3.48 15.56
C VAL A 101 13.57 4.96 15.51
N SER A 102 14.54 5.81 15.83
CA SER A 102 14.38 7.26 15.69
C SER A 102 14.30 7.69 14.22
N LYS A 103 13.85 8.92 13.97
CA LYS A 103 13.80 9.52 12.63
C LYS A 103 15.12 9.37 11.86
N ASN A 104 16.25 9.62 12.52
CA ASN A 104 17.57 9.62 11.90
C ASN A 104 18.05 8.19 11.56
N GLY A 105 17.63 7.19 12.35
CA GLY A 105 17.98 5.79 12.10
C GLY A 105 17.04 5.07 11.12
N LEU A 106 15.90 5.67 10.77
CA LEU A 106 14.85 5.01 9.98
C LEU A 106 15.34 4.56 8.59
N GLU A 107 16.10 5.40 7.90
CA GLU A 107 16.57 5.05 6.55
C GLU A 107 17.53 3.84 6.58
N ASP A 108 18.46 3.84 7.53
CA ASP A 108 19.44 2.76 7.68
C ASP A 108 18.78 1.47 8.15
N GLU A 109 17.81 1.55 9.06
CA GLU A 109 17.02 0.39 9.46
C GLU A 109 16.25 -0.19 8.26
N ILE A 110 15.63 0.65 7.43
CA ILE A 110 14.95 0.17 6.21
C ILE A 110 15.93 -0.52 5.26
N LYS A 111 17.15 0.01 5.07
CA LYS A 111 18.19 -0.63 4.24
C LYS A 111 18.60 -1.98 4.81
N HIS A 112 18.96 -2.01 6.09
CA HIS A 112 19.32 -3.23 6.81
C HIS A 112 18.19 -4.27 6.73
N TYR A 113 16.96 -3.83 6.90
CA TYR A 113 15.80 -4.71 6.92
C TYR A 113 15.47 -5.30 5.55
N ASN A 114 15.61 -4.51 4.47
CA ASN A 114 15.54 -5.01 3.10
C ASN A 114 16.65 -6.03 2.80
N GLN A 115 17.87 -5.77 3.24
CA GLN A 115 18.99 -6.70 3.07
C GLN A 115 18.76 -8.01 3.84
N SER A 116 18.25 -7.92 5.07
CA SER A 116 17.86 -9.06 5.90
C SER A 116 16.78 -9.91 5.24
N PHE A 117 15.74 -9.28 4.69
CA PHE A 117 14.72 -10.00 3.92
C PHE A 117 15.30 -10.67 2.67
N ARG A 118 16.22 -10.01 1.94
CA ARG A 118 16.92 -10.61 0.79
C ARG A 118 17.77 -11.82 1.19
N ARG A 119 18.42 -11.77 2.36
CA ARG A 119 19.15 -12.91 2.92
C ARG A 119 18.20 -14.06 3.23
N LEU A 120 17.07 -13.78 3.89
CA LEU A 120 16.03 -14.77 4.19
C LEU A 120 15.50 -15.43 2.91
N SER A 121 15.10 -14.63 1.92
CA SER A 121 14.49 -15.13 0.68
C SER A 121 15.46 -15.93 -0.20
N ASN A 122 16.77 -15.75 0.00
CA ASN A 122 17.80 -16.51 -0.68
C ASN A 122 18.13 -17.86 -0.04
N ARG A 123 17.72 -18.11 1.20
CA ARG A 123 17.98 -19.39 1.89
C ARG A 123 17.29 -20.55 1.17
N THR A 124 17.98 -21.69 1.08
CA THR A 124 17.46 -22.92 0.45
C THR A 124 16.13 -23.36 1.03
N LYS A 125 15.98 -23.32 2.37
CA LYS A 125 14.72 -23.66 3.06
C LYS A 125 13.57 -22.74 2.62
N PHE A 126 13.83 -21.44 2.48
CA PHE A 126 12.83 -20.48 2.03
C PHE A 126 12.40 -20.78 0.59
N LYS A 127 13.36 -20.93 -0.34
CA LYS A 127 13.09 -21.25 -1.75
C LYS A 127 12.36 -22.59 -1.96
N LYS A 128 12.62 -23.58 -1.10
CA LYS A 128 11.93 -24.88 -1.17
C LYS A 128 10.43 -24.75 -0.88
N VAL A 129 10.08 -23.95 0.12
CA VAL A 129 8.69 -23.74 0.58
C VAL A 129 7.95 -22.72 -0.27
N VAL A 130 8.56 -21.55 -0.48
CA VAL A 130 7.91 -20.38 -1.07
C VAL A 130 7.89 -20.46 -2.59
N LYS A 131 6.69 -20.44 -3.19
CA LYS A 131 6.48 -20.48 -4.64
C LYS A 131 6.38 -19.09 -5.27
N GLY A 132 6.16 -18.08 -4.45
CA GLY A 132 6.08 -16.69 -4.83
C GLY A 132 5.62 -15.89 -3.62
N TYR A 133 5.88 -14.58 -3.61
CA TYR A 133 5.37 -13.72 -2.55
C TYR A 133 5.19 -12.29 -3.04
N VAL A 134 4.29 -11.57 -2.37
CA VAL A 134 4.20 -10.10 -2.44
C VAL A 134 4.57 -9.57 -1.07
N ARG A 135 5.39 -8.51 -1.03
CA ARG A 135 5.79 -7.85 0.22
C ARG A 135 5.45 -6.37 0.17
N LYS A 136 5.07 -5.82 1.32
CA LYS A 136 4.85 -4.38 1.51
C LYS A 136 5.57 -3.92 2.75
N LEU A 137 6.39 -2.87 2.61
CA LEU A 137 6.95 -2.14 3.74
C LEU A 137 5.88 -1.18 4.27
N GLU A 138 5.64 -1.25 5.56
CA GLU A 138 4.80 -0.31 6.29
C GLU A 138 5.63 0.28 7.44
N ILE A 139 5.36 1.55 7.75
CA ILE A 139 6.06 2.28 8.80
C ILE A 139 4.98 2.90 9.68
N THR A 140 4.92 2.47 10.93
CA THR A 140 4.06 3.09 11.94
C THR A 140 4.85 4.17 12.67
N TYR A 141 4.22 5.31 12.94
CA TYR A 141 4.81 6.39 13.74
C TYR A 141 4.10 6.47 15.10
N ASN A 142 4.87 6.49 16.19
CA ASN A 142 4.35 6.74 17.53
C ASN A 142 4.64 8.20 17.91
N LYS A 143 3.58 8.98 18.16
CA LYS A 143 3.68 10.41 18.49
C LYS A 143 4.22 10.68 19.90
N GLU A 144 3.96 9.79 20.87
CA GLU A 144 4.38 9.98 22.26
C GLU A 144 5.88 9.71 22.44
N ARG A 145 6.40 8.71 21.72
CA ARG A 145 7.83 8.33 21.75
C ARG A 145 8.67 8.97 20.64
N ASP A 146 8.02 9.63 19.69
CA ASP A 146 8.62 10.18 18.46
C ASP A 146 9.49 9.17 17.69
N ASP A 147 9.01 7.93 17.60
CA ASP A 147 9.72 6.81 16.98
C ASP A 147 8.92 6.17 15.84
N TYR A 148 9.63 5.38 15.04
CA TYR A 148 9.11 4.73 13.85
C TYR A 148 9.31 3.22 13.95
N ASN A 149 8.33 2.45 13.49
CA ASN A 149 8.42 1.00 13.42
C ASN A 149 8.25 0.52 11.97
N PRO A 150 9.35 0.22 11.26
CA PRO A 150 9.29 -0.41 9.95
C PRO A 150 8.99 -1.91 10.08
N HIS A 151 7.98 -2.38 9.36
CA HIS A 151 7.60 -3.79 9.31
C HIS A 151 7.19 -4.21 7.90
N PHE A 152 7.38 -5.49 7.59
CA PHE A 152 6.93 -6.09 6.34
C PHE A 152 5.66 -6.90 6.57
N HIS A 153 4.67 -6.66 5.73
CA HIS A 153 3.62 -7.62 5.48
C HIS A 153 3.96 -8.40 4.22
N VAL A 154 4.04 -9.72 4.35
CA VAL A 154 4.44 -10.63 3.28
C VAL A 154 3.34 -11.65 3.09
N LEU A 155 2.77 -11.67 1.89
CA LEU A 155 1.84 -12.70 1.46
C LEU A 155 2.62 -13.73 0.65
N ILE A 156 2.67 -14.96 1.13
CA ILE A 156 3.53 -16.03 0.62
C ILE A 156 2.65 -17.13 0.02
N ALA A 157 2.86 -17.47 -1.25
CA ALA A 157 2.25 -18.63 -1.88
C ALA A 157 3.04 -19.91 -1.56
N VAL A 158 2.35 -20.95 -1.10
CA VAL A 158 2.90 -22.25 -0.74
C VAL A 158 2.09 -23.39 -1.34
N ASN A 159 2.66 -24.59 -1.37
CA ASN A 159 1.89 -25.80 -1.71
C ASN A 159 0.83 -26.05 -0.62
N LYS A 160 -0.33 -26.60 -1.01
CA LYS A 160 -1.37 -27.04 -0.05
C LYS A 160 -0.82 -27.97 1.04
N SER A 161 0.12 -28.84 0.68
CA SER A 161 0.73 -29.78 1.61
C SER A 161 1.53 -29.12 2.73
N TYR A 162 1.89 -27.83 2.61
CA TYR A 162 2.58 -27.09 3.67
C TYR A 162 1.85 -27.16 5.02
N PHE A 163 0.51 -27.23 5.02
CA PHE A 163 -0.30 -27.25 6.24
C PHE A 163 -0.58 -28.66 6.77
N THR A 164 -0.24 -29.70 6.01
CA THR A 164 -0.57 -31.10 6.33
C THR A 164 0.66 -31.99 6.46
N ASP A 165 1.74 -31.66 5.77
CA ASP A 165 3.01 -32.39 5.86
C ASP A 165 3.60 -32.18 7.26
N LYS A 166 3.86 -33.30 7.95
CA LYS A 166 4.46 -33.31 9.31
C LYS A 166 6.00 -33.32 9.29
N ASN A 167 6.61 -33.26 8.10
CA ASN A 167 8.05 -33.43 7.86
C ASN A 167 8.68 -32.18 7.21
#